data_AF-A0A926C2A3-F1
#
_entry.id   AF-A0A926C2A3-F1
#
_cell.length_a   1.000
_cell.length_b   1.000
_cell.length_c   1.000
_cell.angle_alpha   90.00
_cell.angle_beta   90.00
_cell.angle_gamma   90.00
#
_symmetry.space_group_name_H-M   'P 1'
#
loop_
_entity.id
_entity.type
_entity.pdbx_description
1 polymer ?
#
loop_
_entity_poly.entity_id
_entity_poly.type
_entity_poly.pdbx_seq_one_letter_code
_entity_poly.pdbx_strand_id
1 'polypeptide(L)'
;ACKQKNSAEEIDLVTQYVGTYDPIQYTATTIISTSAGDELFSRDEARGTLTIEKGTAASDEFFINIKFPGYNEQLTAKLDGTKFTIISKQKEVLVFGMNNLNGDYKGYGEFTSDNKVIYQLTTQANQTGYSLKKVGSFTGPKK
;
A
#
# COMPACT_ATOMS: atom_id res chain seq x y z
N ALA A 1 -3.40 -33.71 -39.52
CA ALA A 1 -4.00 -33.26 -38.25
C ALA A 1 -3.01 -32.34 -37.53
N CYS A 2 -3.13 -31.03 -37.75
CA CYS A 2 -2.32 -30.05 -37.02
C CYS A 2 -2.91 -29.87 -35.62
N LYS A 3 -2.17 -30.26 -34.59
CA LYS A 3 -2.51 -29.98 -33.20
C LYS A 3 -2.18 -28.51 -32.93
N GLN A 4 -3.18 -27.63 -33.00
CA GLN A 4 -3.09 -26.33 -32.35
C GLN A 4 -3.01 -26.56 -30.85
N LYS A 5 -1.82 -26.38 -30.27
CA LYS A 5 -1.67 -26.12 -28.84
C LYS A 5 -2.28 -24.75 -28.60
N ASN A 6 -3.52 -24.70 -28.13
CA ASN A 6 -4.02 -23.57 -27.35
C ASN A 6 -3.22 -23.54 -26.04
N SER A 7 -2.03 -22.96 -26.06
CA SER A 7 -1.51 -22.32 -24.87
C SER A 7 -2.29 -21.02 -24.77
N ALA A 8 -3.27 -20.96 -23.87
CA ALA A 8 -3.83 -19.68 -23.47
C ALA A 8 -2.64 -18.82 -23.03
N GLU A 9 -2.30 -17.80 -23.81
CA GLU A 9 -1.34 -16.79 -23.37
C GLU A 9 -1.86 -16.27 -22.04
N GLU A 10 -1.08 -16.50 -20.98
CA GLU A 10 -1.37 -15.97 -19.66
C GLU A 10 -1.40 -14.45 -19.80
N ILE A 11 -2.61 -13.89 -19.83
CA ILE A 11 -2.80 -12.45 -19.98
C ILE A 11 -2.20 -11.80 -18.73
N ASP A 12 -1.11 -11.08 -18.90
CA ASP A 12 -0.48 -10.29 -17.85
C ASP A 12 -1.39 -9.10 -17.52
N LEU A 13 -2.23 -9.30 -16.50
CA LEU A 13 -3.26 -8.35 -16.05
C LEU A 13 -2.66 -7.07 -15.45
N VAL A 14 -1.38 -7.11 -15.03
CA VAL A 14 -0.66 -6.00 -14.40
C VAL A 14 -0.21 -4.98 -15.45
N THR A 15 0.10 -5.41 -16.68
CA THR A 15 0.70 -4.58 -17.73
C THR A 15 0.02 -3.23 -17.93
N GLN A 16 -1.32 -3.18 -17.88
CA GLN A 16 -2.09 -1.95 -18.06
C GLN A 16 -1.85 -0.90 -16.93
N TYR A 17 -1.45 -1.34 -15.75
CA TYR A 17 -1.25 -0.49 -14.57
C TYR A 17 0.20 -0.05 -14.36
N VAL A 18 1.16 -0.68 -15.05
CA VAL A 18 2.59 -0.34 -15.03
C VAL A 18 2.79 1.12 -15.42
N GLY A 19 3.61 1.84 -14.65
CA GLY A 19 3.93 3.24 -14.88
C GLY A 19 4.15 4.02 -13.59
N THR A 20 4.34 5.33 -13.74
CA THR A 20 4.59 6.25 -12.63
C THR A 20 3.34 7.08 -12.33
N TYR A 21 2.99 7.15 -11.05
CA TYR A 21 1.92 7.96 -10.50
C TYR A 21 2.55 9.13 -9.75
N ASP A 22 2.42 10.32 -10.32
CA ASP A 22 3.10 11.53 -9.85
C ASP A 22 2.28 12.78 -10.21
N PRO A 23 1.89 13.61 -9.22
CA PRO A 23 2.21 13.45 -7.80
C PRO A 23 1.32 12.39 -7.13
N ILE A 24 1.93 11.56 -6.27
CA ILE A 24 1.17 10.79 -5.28
C ILE A 24 1.01 11.65 -4.01
N GLN A 25 -0.22 11.80 -3.55
CA GLN A 25 -0.55 12.46 -2.30
C GLN A 25 -0.69 11.42 -1.20
N TYR A 26 0.11 11.52 -0.16
CA TYR A 26 0.01 10.69 1.04
C TYR A 26 -0.62 11.49 2.17
N THR A 27 -1.60 10.90 2.84
CA THR A 27 -2.16 11.39 4.10
C THR A 27 -2.24 10.23 5.07
N ALA A 28 -1.94 10.48 6.35
CA ALA A 28 -2.17 9.51 7.41
C ALA A 28 -2.60 10.19 8.70
N THR A 29 -3.36 9.45 9.50
CA THR A 29 -3.70 9.81 10.87
C THR A 29 -3.30 8.65 11.78
N THR A 30 -2.54 8.95 12.83
CA THR A 30 -2.29 8.02 13.93
C THR A 30 -3.16 8.40 15.11
N ILE A 31 -3.94 7.45 15.59
CA ILE A 31 -4.84 7.56 16.73
C ILE A 31 -4.22 6.80 17.89
N ILE A 32 -4.16 7.44 19.05
CA ILE A 32 -3.61 6.88 20.29
C ILE A 32 -4.74 6.86 21.31
N SER A 33 -5.26 5.68 21.60
CA SER A 33 -6.30 5.50 22.59
C SER A 33 -5.66 5.02 23.89
N THR A 34 -5.83 5.76 24.99
CA THR A 34 -5.31 5.38 26.30
C THR A 34 -6.41 4.72 27.15
N SER A 35 -6.00 3.91 28.12
CA SER A 35 -6.90 3.33 29.12
C SER A 35 -7.63 4.37 29.99
N ALA A 36 -7.13 5.61 30.05
CA ALA A 36 -7.78 6.73 30.72
C ALA A 36 -8.91 7.37 29.88
N GLY A 37 -9.08 6.95 28.62
CA GLY A 37 -10.08 7.48 27.69
C GLY A 37 -9.61 8.66 26.85
N ASP A 38 -8.32 9.04 26.92
CA ASP A 38 -7.77 10.08 26.08
C ASP A 38 -7.53 9.57 24.65
N GLU A 39 -7.83 10.41 23.66
CA GLU A 39 -7.46 10.19 22.26
C GLU A 39 -6.51 11.28 21.78
N LEU A 40 -5.28 10.90 21.46
CA LEU A 40 -4.33 11.79 20.78
C LEU A 40 -4.28 11.47 19.29
N PHE A 41 -4.09 12.50 18.48
CA PHE A 41 -4.04 12.40 17.03
C PHE A 41 -2.77 13.04 16.50
N SER A 42 -2.05 12.33 15.65
CA SER A 42 -1.06 12.94 14.76
C SER A 42 -1.51 12.80 13.31
N ARG A 43 -1.20 13.81 12.49
CA ARG A 43 -1.47 13.78 11.06
C ARG A 43 -0.18 14.00 10.29
N ASP A 44 0.03 13.17 9.28
CA ASP A 44 1.17 13.23 8.38
C ASP A 44 0.67 13.43 6.97
N GLU A 45 1.30 14.33 6.23
CA GLU A 45 1.02 14.56 4.81
C GLU A 45 2.33 14.66 4.04
N ALA A 46 2.38 14.03 2.87
CA ALA A 46 3.53 14.09 2.00
C ALA A 46 3.12 14.04 0.53
N ARG A 47 4.02 14.50 -0.36
CA ARG A 47 3.89 14.35 -1.80
C ARG A 47 5.14 13.71 -2.37
N GLY A 48 4.95 12.79 -3.31
CA GLY A 48 6.05 12.01 -3.87
C GLY A 48 5.65 11.31 -5.15
N THR A 49 6.25 10.15 -5.37
CA THR A 49 5.98 9.30 -6.53
C THR A 49 5.68 7.87 -6.11
N LEU A 50 4.79 7.22 -6.83
CA LEU A 50 4.53 5.79 -6.73
C LEU A 50 4.73 5.17 -8.11
N THR A 51 5.59 4.16 -8.22
CA THR A 51 5.83 3.46 -9.49
C THR A 51 5.36 2.01 -9.39
N ILE A 52 4.59 1.58 -10.38
CA ILE A 52 4.14 0.20 -10.54
C ILE A 52 5.04 -0.50 -11.55
N GLU A 53 5.64 -1.61 -11.15
CA GLU A 53 6.50 -2.45 -11.99
C GLU A 53 6.00 -3.89 -11.98
N LYS A 54 6.22 -4.62 -13.07
CA LYS A 54 5.83 -6.03 -13.14
C LYS A 54 6.58 -6.85 -12.10
N GLY A 55 5.84 -7.73 -11.41
CA GLY A 55 6.43 -8.75 -10.56
C GLY A 55 7.09 -9.85 -11.41
N THR A 56 7.94 -10.64 -10.77
CA THR A 56 8.65 -11.75 -11.43
C THR A 56 8.11 -13.13 -11.04
N ALA A 57 7.21 -13.20 -10.04
CA ALA A 57 6.76 -14.44 -9.44
C ALA A 57 5.45 -14.98 -10.01
N ALA A 58 4.46 -14.12 -10.26
CA ALA A 58 3.16 -14.47 -10.82
C ALA A 58 2.62 -13.34 -11.71
N SER A 59 1.76 -13.68 -12.68
CA SER A 59 1.17 -12.72 -13.64
C SER A 59 0.24 -11.69 -12.99
N ASP A 60 -0.21 -11.94 -11.75
CA ASP A 60 -1.05 -11.08 -10.94
C ASP A 60 -0.27 -10.36 -9.82
N GLU A 61 1.05 -10.56 -9.71
CA GLU A 61 1.90 -9.89 -8.72
C GLU A 61 2.70 -8.73 -9.34
N PHE A 62 2.89 -7.68 -8.55
CA PHE A 62 3.60 -6.48 -8.99
C PHE A 62 4.31 -5.75 -7.85
N PHE A 63 5.32 -4.97 -8.20
CA PHE A 63 6.03 -4.11 -7.25
C PHE A 63 5.41 -2.72 -7.21
N ILE A 64 5.30 -2.18 -6.01
CA ILE A 64 4.93 -0.78 -5.73
C ILE A 64 6.15 -0.13 -5.11
N ASN A 65 6.78 0.78 -5.85
CA ASN A 65 7.91 1.58 -5.38
C ASN A 65 7.41 2.95 -4.95
N ILE A 66 7.48 3.23 -3.65
CA ILE A 66 7.03 4.48 -3.03
C ILE A 66 8.25 5.34 -2.71
N LYS A 67 8.22 6.61 -3.10
CA LYS A 67 9.30 7.56 -2.85
C LYS A 67 8.77 8.92 -2.42
N PHE A 68 9.22 9.37 -1.24
CA PHE A 68 9.08 10.72 -0.71
C PHE A 68 10.46 11.29 -0.36
N PRO A 69 10.59 12.61 -0.14
CA PRO A 69 11.82 13.16 0.42
C PRO A 69 12.21 12.46 1.72
N GLY A 70 13.35 11.75 1.72
CA GLY A 70 13.88 11.03 2.89
C GLY A 70 13.25 9.65 3.16
N TYR A 71 12.34 9.17 2.32
CA TYR A 71 11.69 7.85 2.49
C TYR A 71 11.56 7.11 1.16
N ASN A 72 12.00 5.86 1.14
CA ASN A 72 11.77 4.95 0.01
C ASN A 72 11.30 3.60 0.55
N GLU A 73 10.31 2.99 -0.10
CA GLU A 73 9.82 1.66 0.23
C GLU A 73 9.41 0.92 -1.04
N GLN A 74 9.76 -0.36 -1.12
CA GLN A 74 9.25 -1.27 -2.13
C GLN A 74 8.32 -2.28 -1.48
N LEU A 75 7.13 -2.45 -2.04
CA LEU A 75 6.13 -3.43 -1.63
C LEU A 75 5.83 -4.37 -2.79
N THR A 76 5.41 -5.59 -2.48
CA THR A 76 4.81 -6.52 -3.45
C THR A 76 3.32 -6.58 -3.18
N ALA A 77 2.54 -6.45 -4.24
CA ALA A 77 1.09 -6.52 -4.21
C ALA A 77 0.58 -7.61 -5.16
N LYS A 78 -0.60 -8.14 -4.84
CA LYS A 78 -1.34 -9.08 -5.67
C LYS A 78 -2.61 -8.41 -6.19
N LEU A 79 -2.85 -8.52 -7.50
CA LEU A 79 -3.97 -7.95 -8.23
C LEU A 79 -5.17 -8.91 -8.25
N ASP A 80 -6.37 -8.36 -8.10
CA ASP A 80 -7.66 -9.02 -8.28
C ASP A 80 -8.61 -8.06 -9.01
N GLY A 81 -8.74 -8.24 -10.32
CA GLY A 81 -9.41 -7.28 -11.20
C GLY A 81 -8.69 -5.93 -11.21
N THR A 82 -9.36 -4.88 -10.74
CA THR A 82 -8.76 -3.54 -10.60
C THR A 82 -8.24 -3.27 -9.18
N LYS A 83 -8.47 -4.19 -8.24
CA LYS A 83 -8.10 -4.06 -6.83
C LYS A 83 -6.80 -4.79 -6.56
N PHE A 84 -6.10 -4.40 -5.51
CA PHE A 84 -4.90 -5.11 -5.07
C PHE A 84 -4.76 -5.16 -3.57
N THR A 85 -3.98 -6.13 -3.09
CA THR A 85 -3.61 -6.29 -1.68
C THR A 85 -2.10 -6.37 -1.55
N ILE A 86 -1.52 -5.69 -0.57
CA ILE A 86 -0.10 -5.79 -0.25
C ILE A 86 0.18 -7.14 0.42
N ILE A 87 1.12 -7.91 -0.12
CA ILE A 87 1.46 -9.25 0.37
C ILE A 87 2.84 -9.32 1.03
N SER A 88 3.77 -8.42 0.68
CA SER A 88 5.14 -8.44 1.21
C SER A 88 5.29 -7.86 2.63
N LYS A 89 4.28 -7.15 3.14
CA LYS A 89 4.34 -6.46 4.44
C LYS A 89 3.16 -6.88 5.31
N GLN A 90 3.47 -7.40 6.50
CA GLN A 90 2.49 -7.85 7.48
C GLN A 90 2.58 -7.07 8.80
N LYS A 91 3.70 -6.34 9.00
CA LYS A 91 3.96 -5.54 10.19
C LYS A 91 4.49 -4.15 9.81
N GLU A 92 4.16 -3.14 10.60
CA GLU A 92 4.74 -1.81 10.54
C GLU A 92 5.02 -1.31 11.97
N VAL A 93 6.16 -0.66 12.17
CA VAL A 93 6.51 -0.06 13.46
C VAL A 93 5.73 1.25 13.63
N LEU A 94 4.96 1.35 14.71
CA LEU A 94 4.36 2.59 15.19
C LEU A 94 5.18 3.13 16.36
N VAL A 95 5.44 4.43 16.35
CA VAL A 95 6.26 5.11 17.37
C VAL A 95 5.38 5.99 18.23
N PHE A 96 5.50 5.85 19.55
CA PHE A 96 4.87 6.76 20.52
C PHE A 96 5.81 7.01 21.70
N GLY A 97 6.21 8.28 21.88
CA GLY A 97 7.24 8.63 22.86
C GLY A 97 8.56 7.92 22.57
N MET A 98 9.04 7.13 23.53
CA MET A 98 10.26 6.31 23.38
C MET A 98 9.96 4.85 22.98
N ASN A 99 8.69 4.48 22.78
CA ASN A 99 8.28 3.11 22.50
C ASN A 99 8.07 2.89 21.00
N ASN A 100 8.54 1.73 20.53
CA ASN A 100 8.30 1.20 19.19
C ASN A 100 7.40 -0.03 19.30
N LEU A 101 6.29 -0.03 18.57
CA LEU A 101 5.34 -1.14 18.56
C LEU A 101 5.16 -1.72 17.16
N ASN A 102 5.35 -3.02 17.03
CA ASN A 102 5.07 -3.73 15.79
C ASN A 102 3.56 -3.96 15.66
N GLY A 103 2.91 -3.13 14.85
CA GLY A 103 1.49 -3.27 14.56
C GLY A 103 1.21 -4.22 13.40
N ASP A 104 0.03 -4.83 13.42
CA ASP A 104 -0.52 -5.58 12.29
C ASP A 104 -0.82 -4.61 11.16
N TYR A 105 -0.14 -4.79 10.03
CA TYR A 105 -0.29 -3.95 8.85
C TYR A 105 -1.21 -4.62 7.84
N LYS A 106 -2.10 -3.84 7.24
CA LYS A 106 -2.92 -4.22 6.08
C LYS A 106 -2.87 -3.11 5.05
N GLY A 107 -2.53 -3.45 3.82
CA GLY A 107 -2.53 -2.53 2.69
C GLY A 107 -3.39 -3.07 1.55
N TYR A 108 -4.23 -2.22 0.98
CA TYR A 108 -5.09 -2.57 -0.16
C TYR A 108 -5.33 -1.33 -1.02
N GLY A 109 -5.64 -1.52 -2.28
CA GLY A 109 -5.91 -0.41 -3.18
C GLY A 109 -6.68 -0.79 -4.41
N GLU A 110 -6.87 0.18 -5.28
CA GLU A 110 -7.50 0.03 -6.57
C GLU A 110 -6.91 0.99 -7.61
N PHE A 111 -6.92 0.53 -8.86
CA PHE A 111 -6.74 1.36 -10.04
C PHE A 111 -8.12 1.76 -10.56
N THR A 112 -8.38 3.06 -10.63
CA THR A 112 -9.67 3.57 -11.07
C THR A 112 -9.75 3.68 -12.59
N SER A 113 -10.96 3.78 -13.13
CA SER A 113 -11.21 4.06 -14.54
C SER A 113 -10.61 5.39 -15.01
N ASP A 114 -10.34 6.32 -14.10
CA ASP A 114 -9.77 7.64 -14.38
C ASP A 114 -8.23 7.63 -14.42
N ASN A 115 -7.61 6.45 -14.59
CA ASN A 115 -6.16 6.27 -14.51
C ASN A 115 -5.57 6.80 -13.20
N LYS A 116 -6.25 6.60 -12.06
CA LYS A 116 -5.72 6.94 -10.73
C LYS A 116 -5.45 5.69 -9.94
N VAL A 117 -4.50 5.78 -9.01
CA VAL A 117 -4.33 4.79 -7.95
C VAL A 117 -4.90 5.35 -6.66
N ILE A 118 -5.62 4.51 -5.92
CA ILE A 118 -6.02 4.74 -4.53
C ILE A 118 -5.47 3.57 -3.72
N TYR A 119 -4.57 3.83 -2.79
CA TYR A 119 -3.96 2.82 -1.93
C TYR A 119 -4.17 3.23 -0.48
N GLN A 120 -4.85 2.38 0.30
CA GLN A 120 -5.12 2.58 1.71
C GLN A 120 -4.32 1.61 2.56
N LEU A 121 -3.94 2.05 3.75
CA LEU A 121 -3.30 1.20 4.75
C LEU A 121 -3.94 1.39 6.12
N THR A 122 -3.83 0.35 6.92
CA THR A 122 -4.09 0.39 8.35
C THR A 122 -3.00 -0.38 9.08
N THR A 123 -2.51 0.20 10.17
CA THR A 123 -1.60 -0.48 11.10
C THR A 123 -2.13 -0.33 12.50
N GLN A 124 -2.24 -1.43 13.25
CA GLN A 124 -2.71 -1.40 14.64
C GLN A 124 -1.77 -2.16 15.56
N ALA A 125 -1.38 -1.53 16.67
CA ALA A 125 -0.61 -2.15 17.73
C ALA A 125 -1.28 -1.90 19.09
N ASN A 126 -1.24 -2.90 19.96
CA ASN A 126 -1.79 -2.81 21.31
C ASN A 126 -0.67 -3.05 22.33
N GLN A 127 -0.67 -2.27 23.40
CA GLN A 127 0.19 -2.47 24.57
C GLN A 127 -0.63 -2.25 25.85
N THR A 128 -0.15 -2.77 26.98
CA THR A 128 -0.77 -2.47 28.27
C THR A 128 -0.89 -0.96 28.47
N GLY A 129 -2.12 -0.48 28.62
CA GLY A 129 -2.44 0.92 28.91
C GLY A 129 -2.75 1.80 27.70
N TYR A 130 -2.41 1.40 26.46
CA TYR A 130 -2.77 2.15 25.24
C TYR A 130 -2.74 1.31 23.95
N SER A 131 -3.44 1.78 22.92
CA SER A 131 -3.38 1.25 21.55
C SER A 131 -3.04 2.34 20.54
N LEU A 132 -2.27 1.98 19.52
CA LEU A 132 -1.95 2.84 18.38
C LEU A 132 -2.64 2.29 17.13
N LYS A 133 -3.31 3.18 16.38
CA LYS A 133 -3.89 2.87 15.08
C LYS A 133 -3.51 3.93 14.06
N LYS A 134 -2.75 3.55 13.04
CA LYS A 134 -2.46 4.37 11.87
C LYS A 134 -3.44 4.01 10.75
N VAL A 135 -4.02 5.02 10.11
CA VAL A 135 -4.81 4.88 8.89
C VAL A 135 -4.21 5.83 7.87
N GLY A 136 -3.86 5.33 6.68
CA GLY A 136 -3.20 6.10 5.64
C GLY A 136 -3.81 5.89 4.26
N SER A 137 -3.58 6.85 3.37
CA SER A 137 -4.00 6.81 1.98
C SER A 137 -2.92 7.40 1.07
N PHE A 138 -2.75 6.81 -0.11
CA PHE A 138 -1.97 7.30 -1.22
C PHE A 138 -2.89 7.45 -2.42
N THR A 139 -2.98 8.65 -3.00
CA THR A 139 -3.86 8.90 -4.15
C THR A 139 -3.14 9.75 -5.18
N GLY A 140 -3.24 9.36 -6.45
CA GLY A 140 -2.66 10.17 -7.53
C GLY A 140 -2.97 9.62 -8.93
N PRO A 141 -2.88 10.48 -9.95
CA PRO A 141 -3.04 10.07 -11.34
C PRO A 141 -1.78 9.36 -11.86
N LYS A 142 -1.97 8.48 -12.84
CA LYS A 142 -0.91 7.97 -13.70
C LYS A 142 -0.46 9.08 -14.65
N LYS A 143 0.86 9.21 -14.86
CA LYS A 143 1.45 10.08 -15.86
C LYS A 143 1.41 9.48 -17.26
#